data_AF-A0A940CEE2-F1
#
_entry.id   AF-A0A940CEE2-F1
#
_cell.length_a   1.000
_cell.length_b   1.000
_cell.length_c   1.000
_cell.angle_alpha   90.00
_cell.angle_beta   90.00
_cell.angle_gamma   90.00
#
_symmetry.space_group_name_H-M   'P 1'
#
loop_
_entity.id
_entity.type
_entity.pdbx_description
1 polymer ?
#
loop_
_entity_poly.entity_id
_entity_poly.type
_entity_poly.pdbx_seq_one_letter_code
_entity_poly.pdbx_strand_id
1 'polypeptide(L)'
;MSLINKIKNIENPPLSNTLGNYGSGSHNTIDEFFDYYIKPKLPQPCVVRKWHTLLMDYTDEANFNTLSCCLRYGNNGSAKPSVHGESGYYKLRRGWLTKNVEDEFEFFYADNFFSSFIYKMALDGYCPSIKEFRDAFLTHSFPYGFGFMVDKKVNEFKGVVVATASEPGFLGEYKLSHIFDAGNNFEVNGDVYSGKYADQQLSLKYYDIGHSNDFLSNPNKVRKMTISNDAKKVIVAKFLRFAHPFNYFLTPSKKKHSCAVKVYKNDIGEDPRMISYVKAYLKKTYPTEYREFLDRIMWYQDPNEPKPNGSVYIGIHYDINNVNRTVTTIKNKSTGKKGKGHSNSNNPVNSKSSAAVQTNGTCKIGELARTVLRAILESGKASKAEIKDMLTFNYSKVTFGLQYPLLVKSGSTFDAKRYYVKPLTIYNKDYYLCSQWFETKANNDRPLLEKWIKNHP
;
A
#
# COMPACT_ATOMS: atom_id res chain seq x y z
N MET A 1 27.81 20.07 1.73
CA MET A 1 27.43 19.40 0.46
C MET A 1 26.23 20.14 -0.10
N SER A 2 26.25 20.56 -1.38
CA SER A 2 25.11 21.27 -1.98
C SER A 2 23.95 20.34 -2.30
N LEU A 3 22.73 20.87 -2.43
CA LEU A 3 21.54 20.08 -2.77
C LEU A 3 21.73 19.28 -4.07
N ILE A 4 22.23 19.93 -5.13
CA ILE A 4 22.47 19.27 -6.42
C ILE A 4 23.50 18.14 -6.29
N ASN A 5 24.56 18.34 -5.52
CA ASN A 5 25.53 17.28 -5.27
C ASN A 5 24.94 16.13 -4.44
N LYS A 6 24.04 16.43 -3.49
CA LYS A 6 23.32 15.40 -2.74
C LYS A 6 22.40 14.59 -3.63
N ILE A 7 21.66 15.23 -4.55
CA ILE A 7 20.78 14.57 -5.51
C ILE A 7 21.58 13.68 -6.47
N LYS A 8 22.71 14.16 -6.99
CA LYS A 8 23.59 13.37 -7.87
C LYS A 8 24.15 12.12 -7.20
N ASN A 9 24.28 12.14 -5.88
CA ASN A 9 24.82 11.04 -5.07
C ASN A 9 23.76 10.49 -4.10
N ILE A 10 22.49 10.49 -4.48
CA ILE A 10 21.37 10.23 -3.55
C ILE A 10 21.39 8.81 -2.96
N GLU A 11 21.91 7.84 -3.71
CA GLU A 11 22.09 6.45 -3.27
C GLU A 11 23.15 6.30 -2.17
N ASN A 12 23.98 7.34 -1.96
CA ASN A 12 25.06 7.35 -0.99
C ASN A 12 24.71 8.25 0.24
N PRO A 13 24.88 7.74 1.48
CA PRO A 13 25.24 6.36 1.81
C PRO A 13 24.11 5.37 1.48
N PRO A 14 24.43 4.08 1.22
CA PRO A 14 23.43 3.04 1.06
C PRO A 14 22.51 2.97 2.27
N LEU A 15 21.22 2.75 2.03
CA LEU A 15 20.21 2.75 3.10
C LEU A 15 20.47 1.69 4.17
N SER A 16 21.15 0.59 3.83
CA SER A 16 21.61 -0.44 4.76
C SER A 16 22.51 0.11 5.85
N ASN A 17 23.27 1.16 5.56
CA ASN A 17 24.16 1.81 6.52
C ASN A 17 23.36 2.68 7.50
N THR A 18 22.24 3.24 7.06
CA THR A 18 21.39 4.14 7.84
C THR A 18 20.34 3.39 8.66
N LEU A 19 19.73 2.34 8.10
CA LEU A 19 18.58 1.63 8.69
C LEU A 19 18.92 0.22 9.20
N GLY A 20 20.16 -0.23 9.00
CA GLY A 20 20.55 -1.62 9.20
C GLY A 20 19.97 -2.56 8.14
N ASN A 21 20.22 -3.87 8.31
CA ASN A 21 19.69 -4.87 7.40
C ASN A 21 18.16 -4.97 7.52
N TYR A 22 17.49 -5.08 6.38
CA TYR A 22 16.04 -5.27 6.24
C TYR A 22 15.52 -6.46 7.07
N GLY A 23 16.35 -7.50 7.27
CA GLY A 23 16.11 -8.63 8.16
C GLY A 23 14.90 -9.51 7.78
N SER A 24 14.69 -10.56 8.55
CA SER A 24 13.41 -11.27 8.60
C SER A 24 12.79 -11.09 9.98
N GLY A 25 11.46 -11.08 10.06
CA GLY A 25 10.78 -10.87 11.33
C GLY A 25 9.29 -11.13 11.24
N SER A 26 8.68 -11.22 12.42
CA SER A 26 7.25 -11.38 12.58
C SER A 26 6.77 -10.67 13.83
N HIS A 27 5.60 -10.07 13.73
CA HIS A 27 4.92 -9.37 14.82
C HIS A 27 3.42 -9.66 14.77
N ASN A 28 2.80 -9.76 15.93
CA ASN A 28 1.38 -10.09 16.02
C ASN A 28 0.50 -8.85 15.87
N THR A 29 0.92 -7.72 16.42
CA THR A 29 0.09 -6.51 16.53
C THR A 29 0.68 -5.31 15.78
N ILE A 30 -0.15 -4.28 15.60
CA ILE A 30 0.25 -3.02 14.94
C ILE A 30 1.35 -2.31 15.74
N ASP A 31 1.22 -2.23 17.07
CA ASP A 31 2.20 -1.57 17.93
C ASP A 31 3.55 -2.28 17.93
N GLU A 32 3.58 -3.61 18.06
CA GLU A 32 4.79 -4.43 17.94
C GLU A 32 5.48 -4.17 16.60
N PHE A 33 4.76 -4.31 15.49
CA PHE A 33 5.33 -4.05 14.16
C PHE A 33 5.82 -2.60 14.01
N PHE A 34 5.06 -1.64 14.52
CA PHE A 34 5.45 -0.24 14.47
C PHE A 34 6.74 0.01 15.26
N ASP A 35 6.80 -0.39 16.53
CA ASP A 35 7.93 -0.11 17.41
C ASP A 35 9.21 -0.84 17.00
N TYR A 36 9.10 -2.09 16.51
CA TYR A 36 10.27 -2.89 16.13
C TYR A 36 10.71 -2.71 14.67
N TYR A 37 9.79 -2.40 13.75
CA TYR A 37 10.13 -2.27 12.33
C TYR A 37 10.10 -0.83 11.81
N ILE A 38 8.99 -0.12 11.99
CA ILE A 38 8.73 1.19 11.35
C ILE A 38 9.48 2.31 12.06
N LYS A 39 9.29 2.43 13.38
CA LYS A 39 9.81 3.52 14.20
C LYS A 39 11.33 3.69 14.12
N PRO A 40 12.16 2.62 14.15
CA PRO A 40 13.60 2.75 13.98
C PRO A 40 14.01 3.23 12.57
N LYS A 41 13.08 3.18 11.61
CA LYS A 41 13.27 3.57 10.20
C LYS A 41 12.63 4.90 9.84
N LEU A 42 12.19 5.67 10.85
CA LEU A 42 11.77 7.05 10.67
C LEU A 42 13.00 7.97 10.64
N PRO A 43 12.96 9.09 9.89
CA PRO A 43 14.01 10.09 9.96
C PRO A 43 14.17 10.65 11.37
N GLN A 44 15.39 11.11 11.69
CA GLN A 44 15.69 11.66 13.02
C GLN A 44 14.80 12.87 13.33
N PRO A 45 14.25 12.99 14.54
CA PRO A 45 13.31 14.08 14.86
C PRO A 45 13.83 15.49 14.61
N CYS A 46 15.12 15.74 14.86
CA CYS A 46 15.73 17.04 14.57
C CYS A 46 15.79 17.35 13.07
N VAL A 47 15.93 16.34 12.23
CA VAL A 47 15.98 16.46 10.76
C VAL A 47 14.58 16.68 10.21
N VAL A 48 13.58 15.96 10.74
CA VAL A 48 12.17 16.18 10.38
C VAL A 48 11.73 17.61 10.68
N ARG A 49 12.13 18.17 11.83
CA ARG A 49 11.83 19.58 12.18
C ARG A 49 12.50 20.59 11.24
N LYS A 50 13.74 20.32 10.81
CA LYS A 50 14.42 21.15 9.80
C LYS A 50 13.68 21.13 8.46
N TRP A 51 13.28 19.94 8.00
CA TRP A 51 12.46 19.82 6.79
C TRP A 51 11.10 20.51 6.92
N HIS A 52 10.47 20.40 8.09
CA HIS A 52 9.21 21.09 8.35
C HIS A 52 9.37 22.61 8.23
N THR A 53 10.34 23.18 8.94
CA THR A 53 10.65 24.62 8.88
C THR A 53 10.92 25.07 7.45
N LEU A 54 11.83 24.36 6.75
CA LEU A 54 12.14 24.63 5.34
C LEU A 54 10.89 24.67 4.46
N LEU A 55 10.00 23.68 4.59
CA LEU A 55 8.82 23.56 3.75
C LEU A 55 7.75 24.59 4.12
N MET A 56 7.58 24.92 5.40
CA MET A 56 6.64 25.96 5.83
C MET A 56 7.09 27.32 5.32
N ASP A 57 8.39 27.65 5.48
CA ASP A 57 8.98 28.90 4.98
C ASP A 57 8.91 28.97 3.45
N TYR A 58 9.30 27.89 2.76
CA TYR A 58 9.28 27.84 1.30
C TYR A 58 7.88 28.08 0.73
N THR A 59 6.87 27.51 1.37
CA THR A 59 5.47 27.56 0.89
C THR A 59 4.61 28.63 1.56
N ASP A 60 5.22 29.55 2.30
CA ASP A 60 4.53 30.67 2.94
C ASP A 60 3.77 31.52 1.91
N GLU A 61 2.62 32.08 2.31
CA GLU A 61 1.77 32.88 1.42
C GLU A 61 2.51 34.12 0.89
N ALA A 62 3.46 34.69 1.64
CA ALA A 62 4.28 35.80 1.19
C ALA A 62 5.18 35.44 -0.01
N ASN A 63 5.45 34.15 -0.23
CA ASN A 63 6.27 33.67 -1.34
C ASN A 63 5.44 33.28 -2.58
N PHE A 64 4.12 33.39 -2.54
CA PHE A 64 3.24 32.92 -3.63
C PHE A 64 3.60 33.51 -4.99
N ASN A 65 4.03 34.76 -5.07
CA ASN A 65 4.38 35.38 -6.34
C ASN A 65 5.60 34.78 -7.06
N THR A 66 6.38 33.90 -6.40
CA THR A 66 7.62 33.29 -6.92
C THR A 66 7.72 31.80 -6.61
N LEU A 67 6.63 31.18 -6.18
CA LEU A 67 6.64 29.80 -5.71
C LEU A 67 6.54 28.80 -6.86
N SER A 68 7.37 27.77 -6.85
CA SER A 68 7.33 26.65 -7.79
C SER A 68 6.97 25.35 -7.05
N CYS A 69 5.87 24.70 -7.43
CA CYS A 69 5.33 23.53 -6.74
C CYS A 69 5.25 22.30 -7.66
N CYS A 70 5.53 21.12 -7.11
CA CYS A 70 5.26 19.87 -7.81
C CYS A 70 3.94 19.24 -7.34
N LEU A 71 3.19 18.66 -8.28
CA LEU A 71 1.92 18.02 -8.01
C LEU A 71 1.89 16.61 -8.55
N ARG A 72 1.10 15.76 -7.89
CA ARG A 72 0.66 14.51 -8.47
C ARG A 72 -0.80 14.63 -8.88
N TYR A 73 -1.11 14.18 -10.09
CA TYR A 73 -2.47 14.08 -10.59
C TYR A 73 -2.73 12.72 -11.22
N GLY A 74 -3.77 12.05 -10.73
CA GLY A 74 -4.13 10.71 -11.17
C GLY A 74 -3.04 9.65 -10.90
N ASN A 75 -3.38 8.40 -11.17
CA ASN A 75 -2.47 7.27 -10.94
C ASN A 75 -2.34 6.35 -12.14
N ASN A 76 -3.38 6.28 -12.98
CA ASN A 76 -3.40 5.48 -14.19
C ASN A 76 -3.78 6.41 -15.33
N GLY A 77 -2.88 6.56 -16.29
CA GLY A 77 -3.24 7.05 -17.61
C GLY A 77 -4.33 6.15 -18.17
N SER A 78 -5.59 6.57 -18.06
CA SER A 78 -6.72 5.75 -18.52
C SER A 78 -6.52 5.38 -19.99
N ALA A 79 -6.66 4.09 -20.32
CA ALA A 79 -6.71 3.65 -21.72
C ALA A 79 -7.86 4.32 -22.48
N LYS A 80 -8.96 4.63 -21.77
CA LYS A 80 -10.04 5.45 -22.33
C LYS A 80 -9.55 6.89 -22.52
N PRO A 81 -9.71 7.47 -23.72
CA PRO A 81 -9.42 8.87 -24.00
C PRO A 81 -10.12 9.85 -23.04
N SER A 82 -9.59 11.06 -22.88
CA SER A 82 -10.34 12.19 -22.32
C SER A 82 -11.43 12.58 -23.31
N VAL A 83 -12.33 13.49 -22.91
CA VAL A 83 -13.28 14.10 -23.87
C VAL A 83 -12.55 14.83 -25.01
N HIS A 84 -11.27 15.14 -24.85
CA HIS A 84 -10.39 15.71 -25.87
C HIS A 84 -9.45 14.69 -26.54
N GLY A 85 -9.74 13.39 -26.43
CA GLY A 85 -9.03 12.34 -27.15
C GLY A 85 -7.71 11.87 -26.52
N GLU A 86 -7.26 12.45 -25.42
CA GLU A 86 -5.97 12.13 -24.81
C GLU A 86 -6.06 10.87 -23.97
N SER A 87 -5.18 9.89 -24.10
CA SER A 87 -5.21 8.67 -23.28
C SER A 87 -3.85 8.35 -22.67
N GLY A 88 -3.82 7.40 -21.73
CA GLY A 88 -2.57 6.87 -21.20
C GLY A 88 -1.69 7.95 -20.55
N TYR A 89 -0.40 7.86 -20.84
CA TYR A 89 0.65 8.72 -20.28
C TYR A 89 0.38 10.22 -20.46
N TYR A 90 -0.23 10.61 -21.58
CA TYR A 90 -0.50 12.01 -21.89
C TYR A 90 -1.34 12.67 -20.80
N LYS A 91 -2.36 11.98 -20.28
CA LYS A 91 -3.24 12.50 -19.22
C LYS A 91 -2.54 12.83 -17.90
N LEU A 92 -1.36 12.28 -17.66
CA LEU A 92 -0.65 12.44 -16.38
C LEU A 92 0.18 13.72 -16.31
N ARG A 93 0.41 14.39 -17.46
CA ARG A 93 1.10 15.69 -17.58
C ARG A 93 2.49 15.76 -16.94
N ARG A 94 3.11 14.61 -16.64
CA ARG A 94 4.36 14.53 -15.87
C ARG A 94 5.49 15.31 -16.56
N GLY A 95 6.08 16.25 -15.83
CA GLY A 95 7.11 17.18 -16.29
C GLY A 95 6.59 18.44 -16.98
N TRP A 96 5.27 18.61 -17.12
CA TRP A 96 4.70 19.76 -17.85
C TRP A 96 4.44 20.92 -16.89
N LEU A 97 4.93 22.09 -17.27
CA LEU A 97 4.92 23.29 -16.45
C LEU A 97 3.73 24.19 -16.80
N THR A 98 3.01 24.63 -15.76
CA THR A 98 2.01 25.68 -15.84
C THR A 98 2.49 26.89 -15.04
N LYS A 99 2.44 28.08 -15.64
CA LYS A 99 2.73 29.37 -14.98
C LYS A 99 1.47 30.19 -14.82
N ASN A 100 1.40 30.95 -13.73
CA ASN A 100 0.41 31.99 -13.55
C ASN A 100 0.65 33.11 -14.59
N VAL A 101 -0.42 33.83 -14.96
CA VAL A 101 -0.30 35.00 -15.85
C VAL A 101 -0.04 36.30 -15.10
N GLU A 102 -0.35 36.35 -13.80
CA GLU A 102 -0.29 37.56 -12.98
C GLU A 102 1.02 37.69 -12.20
N ASP A 103 1.73 36.57 -11.98
CA ASP A 103 2.99 36.50 -11.24
C ASP A 103 3.79 35.27 -11.66
N GLU A 104 4.93 35.03 -11.00
CA GLU A 104 5.83 33.92 -11.27
C GLU A 104 5.47 32.65 -10.49
N PHE A 105 4.25 32.54 -9.94
CA PHE A 105 3.79 31.27 -9.39
C PHE A 105 3.73 30.23 -10.50
N GLU A 106 4.26 29.04 -10.23
CA GLU A 106 4.25 27.95 -11.19
C GLU A 106 4.07 26.60 -10.52
N PHE A 107 3.54 25.65 -11.29
CA PHE A 107 3.45 24.28 -10.84
C PHE A 107 3.63 23.30 -11.99
N PHE A 108 4.09 22.11 -11.66
CA PHE A 108 4.36 21.05 -12.61
C PHE A 108 4.00 19.68 -12.04
N TYR A 109 3.90 18.67 -12.90
CA TYR A 109 3.48 17.33 -12.48
C TYR A 109 4.64 16.37 -12.29
N ALA A 110 4.55 15.52 -11.28
CA ALA A 110 5.56 14.55 -10.88
C ALA A 110 4.91 13.19 -10.55
N ASP A 111 5.70 12.12 -10.58
CA ASP A 111 5.29 10.79 -10.13
C ASP A 111 5.74 10.54 -8.68
N ASN A 112 5.12 9.56 -8.01
CA ASN A 112 5.38 9.15 -6.61
C ASN A 112 6.85 8.98 -6.23
N PHE A 113 7.71 8.74 -7.22
CA PHE A 113 9.15 8.68 -7.04
C PHE A 113 9.75 10.00 -6.52
N PHE A 114 9.16 11.16 -6.81
CA PHE A 114 9.64 12.45 -6.31
C PHE A 114 9.82 12.45 -4.77
N SER A 115 8.82 11.95 -4.04
CA SER A 115 8.83 11.94 -2.58
C SER A 115 9.97 11.11 -1.99
N SER A 116 10.46 10.12 -2.73
CA SER A 116 11.57 9.27 -2.29
C SER A 116 12.90 10.02 -2.18
N PHE A 117 13.11 11.08 -2.98
CA PHE A 117 14.32 11.91 -2.87
C PHE A 117 14.35 12.68 -1.56
N ILE A 118 13.25 13.35 -1.22
CA ILE A 118 13.15 14.13 0.03
C ILE A 118 13.22 13.20 1.24
N TYR A 119 12.50 12.08 1.19
CA TYR A 119 12.51 11.12 2.29
C TYR A 119 13.89 10.49 2.49
N LYS A 120 14.61 10.13 1.40
CA LYS A 120 16.00 9.65 1.49
C LYS A 120 16.92 10.68 2.13
N MET A 121 16.82 11.94 1.70
CA MET A 121 17.61 13.02 2.30
C MET A 121 17.34 13.16 3.79
N ALA A 122 16.06 13.09 4.21
CA ALA A 122 15.70 13.11 5.61
C ALA A 122 16.28 11.91 6.39
N LEU A 123 16.23 10.70 5.82
CA LEU A 123 16.86 9.50 6.42
C LEU A 123 18.37 9.67 6.59
N ASP A 124 19.04 10.26 5.61
CA ASP A 124 20.49 10.53 5.64
C ASP A 124 20.88 11.69 6.58
N GLY A 125 19.91 12.30 7.25
CA GLY A 125 20.14 13.45 8.12
C GLY A 125 20.40 14.75 7.37
N TYR A 126 20.11 14.81 6.08
CA TYR A 126 20.31 15.97 5.22
C TYR A 126 19.04 16.81 5.08
N CYS A 127 19.18 18.12 5.20
CA CYS A 127 18.18 19.13 4.85
C CYS A 127 18.91 20.27 4.14
N PRO A 128 18.50 20.68 2.93
CA PRO A 128 19.14 21.80 2.23
C PRO A 128 18.80 23.13 2.90
N SER A 129 19.51 24.20 2.50
CA SER A 129 19.07 25.55 2.81
C SER A 129 17.84 25.95 1.97
N ILE A 130 17.06 26.93 2.44
CA ILE A 130 15.90 27.46 1.70
C ILE A 130 16.30 27.99 0.33
N LYS A 131 17.47 28.65 0.22
CA LYS A 131 17.99 29.15 -1.05
C LYS A 131 18.25 28.03 -2.03
N GLU A 132 18.98 26.98 -1.62
CA GLU A 132 19.26 25.84 -2.50
C GLU A 132 17.99 25.12 -2.93
N PHE A 133 17.03 24.96 -2.02
CA PHE A 133 15.76 24.32 -2.33
C PHE A 133 14.96 25.13 -3.35
N ARG A 134 14.83 26.45 -3.13
CA ARG A 134 14.18 27.38 -4.05
C ARG A 134 14.86 27.41 -5.42
N ASP A 135 16.18 27.55 -5.44
CA ASP A 135 16.97 27.55 -6.68
C ASP A 135 16.75 26.25 -7.46
N ALA A 136 16.70 25.09 -6.78
CA ALA A 136 16.51 23.80 -7.45
C ALA A 136 15.12 23.65 -8.08
N PHE A 137 14.07 24.23 -7.47
CA PHE A 137 12.72 24.21 -8.03
C PHE A 137 12.55 25.22 -9.17
N LEU A 138 13.00 26.46 -9.00
CA LEU A 138 12.90 27.51 -10.02
C LEU A 138 13.75 27.22 -11.26
N THR A 139 14.92 26.61 -11.07
CA THR A 139 15.77 26.17 -12.21
C THR A 139 15.35 24.82 -12.75
N HIS A 140 14.28 24.24 -12.22
CA HIS A 140 13.75 22.96 -12.66
C HIS A 140 14.76 21.80 -12.60
N SER A 141 15.75 21.88 -11.69
CA SER A 141 16.85 20.93 -11.56
C SER A 141 16.59 19.85 -10.51
N PHE A 142 15.54 19.97 -9.70
CA PHE A 142 15.08 18.90 -8.80
C PHE A 142 14.42 17.75 -9.60
N PRO A 143 14.73 16.47 -9.34
CA PRO A 143 14.15 15.34 -10.08
C PRO A 143 12.65 15.19 -9.84
N TYR A 144 11.87 15.05 -10.93
CA TYR A 144 10.41 14.94 -10.85
C TYR A 144 9.88 13.50 -10.69
N GLY A 145 10.79 12.51 -10.66
CA GLY A 145 10.46 11.09 -10.52
C GLY A 145 9.93 10.46 -11.82
N PHE A 146 10.67 9.52 -12.41
CA PHE A 146 10.26 8.84 -13.65
C PHE A 146 10.75 7.40 -13.69
N GLY A 147 10.01 6.54 -14.42
CA GLY A 147 10.61 5.36 -15.04
C GLY A 147 11.68 5.84 -16.02
N PHE A 148 12.92 5.95 -15.52
CA PHE A 148 13.99 6.86 -15.96
C PHE A 148 14.27 6.97 -17.46
N MET A 149 13.83 6.01 -18.27
CA MET A 149 14.18 5.94 -19.69
C MET A 149 13.02 6.10 -20.68
N VAL A 150 11.79 5.70 -20.34
CA VAL A 150 10.68 5.74 -21.32
C VAL A 150 10.01 7.12 -21.30
N ASP A 151 9.66 7.59 -20.11
CA ASP A 151 8.96 8.85 -19.89
C ASP A 151 9.80 10.06 -20.27
N LYS A 152 11.10 9.99 -19.97
CA LYS A 152 12.10 11.00 -20.37
C LYS A 152 12.14 11.16 -21.89
N LYS A 153 12.33 10.06 -22.63
CA LYS A 153 12.37 10.07 -24.10
C LYS A 153 11.08 10.63 -24.71
N VAL A 154 9.92 10.28 -24.16
CA VAL A 154 8.61 10.77 -24.63
C VAL A 154 8.46 12.28 -24.43
N ASN A 155 8.94 12.82 -23.30
CA ASN A 155 8.87 14.25 -23.02
C ASN A 155 9.94 15.04 -23.78
N GLU A 156 11.17 14.54 -23.87
CA GLU A 156 12.26 15.15 -24.65
C GLU A 156 11.91 15.23 -26.14
N PHE A 157 11.28 14.18 -26.70
CA PHE A 157 10.77 14.21 -28.07
C PHE A 157 9.78 15.36 -28.34
N LYS A 158 9.10 15.85 -27.30
CA LYS A 158 8.14 16.96 -27.37
C LYS A 158 8.75 18.32 -27.01
N GLY A 159 10.04 18.36 -26.73
CA GLY A 159 10.73 19.57 -26.26
C GLY A 159 10.44 19.93 -24.81
N VAL A 160 9.93 18.99 -23.99
CA VAL A 160 9.74 19.19 -22.55
C VAL A 160 10.98 18.67 -21.82
N VAL A 161 11.70 19.58 -21.16
CA VAL A 161 12.91 19.23 -20.40
C VAL A 161 12.53 18.78 -19.00
N VAL A 162 13.13 17.68 -18.56
CA VAL A 162 12.79 17.02 -17.31
C VAL A 162 14.07 16.61 -16.59
N ALA A 163 14.27 17.11 -15.37
CA ALA A 163 15.41 16.70 -14.55
C ALA A 163 15.26 15.25 -14.07
N THR A 164 16.36 14.50 -14.16
CA THR A 164 16.45 13.10 -13.74
C THR A 164 17.67 12.88 -12.86
N ALA A 165 17.59 11.93 -11.95
CA ALA A 165 18.69 11.47 -11.11
C ALA A 165 18.61 9.95 -10.93
N SER A 166 19.63 9.34 -10.33
CA SER A 166 19.58 7.93 -9.91
C SER A 166 18.43 7.70 -8.90
N GLU A 167 17.96 6.46 -8.82
CA GLU A 167 16.95 6.10 -7.82
C GLU A 167 17.56 6.17 -6.40
N PRO A 168 16.81 6.58 -5.36
CA PRO A 168 17.35 6.78 -4.02
C PRO A 168 17.92 5.57 -3.26
N GLY A 169 17.91 4.37 -3.84
CA GLY A 169 18.63 3.19 -3.36
C GLY A 169 17.83 2.29 -2.43
N PHE A 170 16.51 2.47 -2.31
CA PHE A 170 15.68 1.72 -1.34
C PHE A 170 14.36 1.20 -1.86
N LEU A 171 13.95 1.66 -3.05
CA LEU A 171 12.70 1.24 -3.64
C LEU A 171 12.82 -0.20 -4.15
N GLY A 172 11.81 -1.02 -3.89
CA GLY A 172 11.80 -2.45 -4.24
C GLY A 172 11.96 -3.34 -3.02
N GLU A 173 12.91 -3.04 -2.15
CA GLU A 173 13.00 -3.67 -0.83
C GLU A 173 11.99 -3.04 0.13
N TYR A 174 11.97 -1.71 0.19
CA TYR A 174 10.98 -0.96 0.94
C TYR A 174 9.92 -0.38 0.02
N LYS A 175 8.75 -0.16 0.62
CA LYS A 175 7.74 0.73 0.09
C LYS A 175 7.75 2.02 0.91
N LEU A 176 7.76 3.15 0.21
CA LEU A 176 7.46 4.45 0.80
C LEU A 176 5.93 4.63 0.84
N SER A 177 5.36 4.41 2.02
CA SER A 177 3.92 4.46 2.24
C SER A 177 3.51 5.87 2.64
N HIS A 178 2.41 6.37 2.08
CA HIS A 178 1.90 7.71 2.36
C HIS A 178 0.77 7.66 3.40
N ILE A 179 0.66 8.70 4.23
CA ILE A 179 -0.37 8.83 5.27
C ILE A 179 -1.62 9.53 4.74
N PHE A 180 -1.44 10.54 3.91
CA PHE A 180 -2.44 11.38 3.28
C PHE A 180 -2.30 11.24 1.76
N ASP A 181 -3.39 10.88 1.10
CA ASP A 181 -3.46 10.83 -0.36
C ASP A 181 -3.35 12.25 -0.94
N ALA A 182 -2.61 12.41 -2.04
CA ALA A 182 -2.35 13.71 -2.65
C ALA A 182 -3.59 14.34 -3.31
N GLY A 183 -4.67 13.58 -3.55
CA GLY A 183 -5.87 14.04 -4.25
C GLY A 183 -7.17 13.72 -3.52
N ASN A 184 -7.13 13.41 -2.23
CA ASN A 184 -8.32 12.98 -1.49
C ASN A 184 -8.34 13.55 -0.05
N ASN A 185 -9.52 13.62 0.56
CA ASN A 185 -9.76 14.11 1.91
C ASN A 185 -9.19 15.54 2.12
N PHE A 186 -9.70 16.47 1.31
CA PHE A 186 -9.45 17.91 1.47
C PHE A 186 -10.68 18.61 2.04
N GLU A 187 -10.46 19.64 2.85
CA GLU A 187 -11.46 20.64 3.22
C GLU A 187 -10.99 22.01 2.76
N VAL A 188 -11.70 22.63 1.83
CA VAL A 188 -11.32 23.91 1.23
C VAL A 188 -12.52 24.85 1.28
N ASN A 189 -12.40 25.95 2.02
CA ASN A 189 -13.46 26.96 2.17
C ASN A 189 -14.81 26.36 2.61
N GLY A 190 -14.79 25.33 3.47
CA GLY A 190 -15.98 24.62 3.96
C GLY A 190 -16.48 23.49 3.05
N ASP A 191 -15.96 23.36 1.83
CA ASP A 191 -16.27 22.24 0.93
C ASP A 191 -15.35 21.05 1.19
N VAL A 192 -15.93 19.85 1.30
CA VAL A 192 -15.19 18.60 1.48
C VAL A 192 -15.02 17.87 0.14
N TYR A 193 -13.78 17.55 -0.21
CA TYR A 193 -13.40 16.76 -1.38
C TYR A 193 -12.87 15.40 -0.93
N SER A 194 -13.76 14.41 -0.90
CA SER A 194 -13.41 13.04 -0.54
C SER A 194 -13.99 11.99 -1.49
N GLY A 195 -13.34 10.83 -1.58
CA GLY A 195 -13.76 9.70 -2.40
C GLY A 195 -13.16 9.67 -3.81
N LYS A 196 -13.78 8.86 -4.67
CA LYS A 196 -13.21 8.45 -5.97
C LYS A 196 -12.93 9.60 -6.94
N TYR A 197 -13.70 10.69 -6.84
CA TYR A 197 -13.65 11.81 -7.77
C TYR A 197 -13.07 13.10 -7.15
N ALA A 198 -12.56 13.03 -5.93
CA ALA A 198 -12.06 14.20 -5.19
C ALA A 198 -10.98 14.98 -5.96
N ASP A 199 -9.95 14.30 -6.46
CA ASP A 199 -8.83 14.95 -7.20
C ASP A 199 -9.31 15.63 -8.49
N GLN A 200 -10.31 15.05 -9.16
CA GLN A 200 -10.91 15.63 -10.37
C GLN A 200 -11.74 16.87 -10.05
N GLN A 201 -12.54 16.83 -8.98
CA GLN A 201 -13.34 17.96 -8.54
C GLN A 201 -12.45 19.12 -8.07
N LEU A 202 -11.39 18.80 -7.32
CA LEU A 202 -10.38 19.76 -6.88
C LEU A 202 -9.68 20.41 -8.07
N SER A 203 -9.21 19.63 -9.05
CA SER A 203 -8.49 20.19 -10.20
C SER A 203 -9.39 21.06 -11.07
N LEU A 204 -10.63 20.65 -11.35
CA LEU A 204 -11.59 21.44 -12.13
C LEU A 204 -11.91 22.80 -11.48
N LYS A 205 -11.88 22.89 -10.14
CA LYS A 205 -12.20 24.12 -9.43
C LYS A 205 -10.97 25.01 -9.20
N TYR A 206 -9.82 24.43 -8.87
CA TYR A 206 -8.68 25.18 -8.34
C TYR A 206 -7.43 25.15 -9.22
N TYR A 207 -7.10 24.04 -9.87
CA TYR A 207 -5.84 23.93 -10.61
C TYR A 207 -6.05 23.09 -11.88
N ASP A 208 -6.77 23.66 -12.84
CA ASP A 208 -7.07 22.96 -14.08
C ASP A 208 -5.78 22.40 -14.70
N ILE A 209 -5.83 21.09 -14.97
CA ILE A 209 -4.67 20.35 -15.45
C ILE A 209 -4.33 20.63 -16.91
N GLY A 210 -5.25 21.26 -17.64
CA GLY A 210 -5.11 21.58 -19.05
C GLY A 210 -5.00 20.35 -19.96
N HIS A 211 -4.93 20.63 -21.25
CA HIS A 211 -4.77 19.66 -22.34
C HIS A 211 -3.38 19.73 -22.96
N SER A 212 -2.97 18.66 -23.67
CA SER A 212 -1.68 18.60 -24.35
C SER A 212 -1.42 19.80 -25.25
N ASN A 213 -2.44 20.28 -25.96
CA ASN A 213 -2.28 21.42 -26.84
C ASN A 213 -2.01 22.72 -26.08
N ASP A 214 -2.49 22.87 -24.84
CA ASP A 214 -2.25 24.05 -24.00
C ASP A 214 -0.76 24.21 -23.65
N PHE A 215 0.02 23.13 -23.72
CA PHE A 215 1.47 23.13 -23.53
C PHE A 215 2.16 23.10 -24.89
N LEU A 216 1.84 22.12 -25.73
CA LEU A 216 2.59 21.81 -26.94
C LEU A 216 2.47 22.87 -28.04
N SER A 217 1.42 23.68 -28.04
CA SER A 217 1.29 24.82 -28.96
C SER A 217 2.23 25.98 -28.61
N ASN A 218 2.68 26.08 -27.36
CA ASN A 218 3.58 27.15 -26.92
C ASN A 218 5.03 26.88 -27.38
N PRO A 219 5.80 27.92 -27.79
CA PRO A 219 7.20 27.74 -28.20
C PRO A 219 8.07 27.10 -27.11
N ASN A 220 7.86 27.50 -25.85
CA ASN A 220 8.59 27.00 -24.68
C ASN A 220 7.93 25.79 -24.01
N LYS A 221 6.82 25.27 -24.55
CA LYS A 221 6.05 24.16 -24.00
C LYS A 221 5.49 24.40 -22.58
N VAL A 222 5.35 25.67 -22.18
CA VAL A 222 4.79 26.08 -20.89
C VAL A 222 3.35 26.53 -21.10
N ARG A 223 2.42 26.01 -20.30
CA ARG A 223 1.03 26.50 -20.26
C ARG A 223 0.95 27.73 -19.37
N LYS A 224 0.12 28.70 -19.77
CA LYS A 224 -0.21 29.87 -18.94
C LYS A 224 -1.68 29.83 -18.55
N MET A 225 -2.00 30.15 -17.29
CA MET A 225 -3.38 30.29 -16.82
C MET A 225 -3.45 31.29 -15.66
N THR A 226 -4.64 31.82 -15.36
CA THR A 226 -4.86 32.56 -14.10
C THR A 226 -4.96 31.60 -12.93
N ILE A 227 -4.21 31.85 -11.86
CA ILE A 227 -4.17 31.04 -10.63
C ILE A 227 -4.47 31.95 -9.44
N SER A 228 -5.67 31.80 -8.87
CA SER A 228 -6.10 32.57 -7.69
C SER A 228 -5.32 32.19 -6.43
N ASN A 229 -5.37 33.01 -5.38
CA ASN A 229 -4.72 32.67 -4.11
C ASN A 229 -5.29 31.38 -3.49
N ASP A 230 -6.60 31.14 -3.56
CA ASP A 230 -7.20 29.89 -3.11
C ASP A 230 -6.65 28.68 -3.88
N ALA A 231 -6.50 28.83 -5.21
CA ALA A 231 -5.87 27.82 -6.04
C ALA A 231 -4.42 27.54 -5.62
N LYS A 232 -3.64 28.59 -5.36
CA LYS A 232 -2.25 28.47 -4.86
C LYS A 232 -2.20 27.72 -3.53
N LYS A 233 -3.11 28.01 -2.59
CA LYS A 233 -3.19 27.29 -1.31
C LYS A 233 -3.48 25.79 -1.51
N VAL A 234 -4.41 25.43 -2.41
CA VAL A 234 -4.69 24.03 -2.74
C VAL A 234 -3.49 23.34 -3.40
N ILE A 235 -2.81 24.02 -4.33
CA ILE A 235 -1.58 23.52 -4.97
C ILE A 235 -0.48 23.29 -3.93
N VAL A 236 -0.28 24.24 -3.00
CA VAL A 236 0.66 24.12 -1.88
C VAL A 236 0.30 22.94 -0.98
N ALA A 237 -0.97 22.77 -0.61
CA ALA A 237 -1.43 21.64 0.19
C ALA A 237 -1.09 20.29 -0.47
N LYS A 238 -1.30 20.17 -1.79
CA LYS A 238 -0.92 18.98 -2.56
C LYS A 238 0.59 18.79 -2.61
N PHE A 239 1.35 19.85 -2.83
CA PHE A 239 2.81 19.81 -2.82
C PHE A 239 3.36 19.34 -1.47
N LEU A 240 2.83 19.86 -0.36
CA LEU A 240 3.22 19.47 0.99
C LEU A 240 2.88 18.01 1.30
N ARG A 241 1.72 17.50 0.85
CA ARG A 241 1.42 16.06 0.90
C ARG A 241 2.45 15.25 0.11
N PHE A 242 3.13 15.83 -0.86
CA PHE A 242 4.10 15.13 -1.68
C PHE A 242 5.54 15.23 -1.18
N ALA A 243 5.90 16.38 -0.60
CA ALA A 243 7.25 16.70 -0.20
C ALA A 243 7.53 16.44 1.29
N HIS A 244 6.52 16.54 2.15
CA HIS A 244 6.75 16.61 3.58
C HIS A 244 7.04 15.23 4.20
N PRO A 245 8.14 15.06 4.97
CA PRO A 245 8.47 13.77 5.60
C PRO A 245 7.38 13.21 6.51
N PHE A 246 6.58 14.07 7.17
CA PHE A 246 5.39 13.65 7.93
C PHE A 246 4.38 12.86 7.12
N ASN A 247 4.36 12.98 5.79
CA ASN A 247 3.41 12.19 5.01
C ASN A 247 3.89 10.76 4.75
N TYR A 248 5.07 10.36 5.21
CA TYR A 248 5.68 9.11 4.76
C TYR A 248 6.26 8.27 5.89
N PHE A 249 6.25 6.95 5.66
CA PHE A 249 6.96 5.95 6.46
C PHE A 249 7.34 4.75 5.60
N LEU A 250 8.34 3.98 6.04
CA LEU A 250 8.78 2.79 5.32
C LEU A 250 8.08 1.53 5.84
N THR A 251 7.63 0.70 4.91
CA THR A 251 7.17 -0.67 5.17
C THR A 251 7.93 -1.64 4.26
N PRO A 252 7.91 -2.95 4.57
CA PRO A 252 8.23 -3.97 3.59
C PRO A 252 7.53 -3.71 2.28
N SER A 253 8.21 -3.92 1.15
CA SER A 253 7.51 -3.91 -0.12
C SER A 253 6.46 -5.01 -0.15
N LYS A 254 5.40 -4.82 -0.96
CA LYS A 254 4.25 -5.72 -1.01
C LYS A 254 4.61 -7.20 -1.22
N LYS A 255 5.69 -7.48 -1.96
CA LYS A 255 6.13 -8.84 -2.26
C LYS A 255 6.96 -9.47 -1.14
N LYS A 256 7.42 -8.66 -0.18
CA LYS A 256 8.36 -9.03 0.87
C LYS A 256 7.70 -9.12 2.25
N HIS A 257 6.37 -9.08 2.30
CA HIS A 257 5.61 -9.35 3.51
C HIS A 257 4.30 -10.11 3.24
N SER A 258 3.76 -10.68 4.31
CA SER A 258 2.43 -11.29 4.35
C SER A 258 1.80 -11.00 5.72
N CYS A 259 0.47 -10.94 5.78
CA CYS A 259 -0.28 -10.76 7.03
C CYS A 259 -1.23 -11.95 7.21
N ALA A 260 -1.40 -12.39 8.46
CA ALA A 260 -2.35 -13.43 8.83
C ALA A 260 -3.81 -12.98 8.64
N VAL A 261 -4.05 -11.66 8.74
CA VAL A 261 -5.37 -11.05 8.48
C VAL A 261 -5.40 -10.36 7.12
N LYS A 262 -6.62 -10.18 6.59
CA LYS A 262 -6.83 -9.33 5.42
C LYS A 262 -6.43 -7.89 5.76
N VAL A 263 -5.45 -7.38 5.03
CA VAL A 263 -5.05 -5.96 5.05
C VAL A 263 -5.44 -5.32 3.72
N TYR A 264 -5.70 -4.01 3.74
CA TYR A 264 -6.15 -3.30 2.54
C TYR A 264 -5.14 -3.49 1.38
N LYS A 265 -5.66 -3.85 0.20
CA LYS A 265 -4.86 -4.19 -1.01
C LYS A 265 -3.76 -5.25 -0.81
N ASN A 266 -3.76 -6.02 0.29
CA ASN A 266 -2.64 -6.88 0.71
C ASN A 266 -1.32 -6.10 0.85
N ASP A 267 -1.39 -4.89 1.41
CA ASP A 267 -0.25 -4.00 1.60
C ASP A 267 -0.38 -3.31 2.96
N ILE A 268 0.46 -3.69 3.93
CA ILE A 268 0.39 -3.15 5.30
C ILE A 268 0.56 -1.62 5.34
N GLY A 269 1.29 -1.06 4.38
CA GLY A 269 1.50 0.38 4.27
C GLY A 269 0.28 1.16 3.75
N GLU A 270 -0.71 0.48 3.16
CA GLU A 270 -2.00 1.09 2.78
C GLU A 270 -3.09 0.80 3.81
N ASP A 271 -2.82 0.00 4.85
CA ASP A 271 -3.85 -0.40 5.80
C ASP A 271 -4.29 0.79 6.67
N PRO A 272 -5.57 1.19 6.65
CA PRO A 272 -6.04 2.36 7.40
C PRO A 272 -5.80 2.28 8.91
N ARG A 273 -5.73 1.07 9.48
CA ARG A 273 -5.47 0.88 10.92
C ARG A 273 -4.00 1.19 11.24
N MET A 274 -3.09 0.78 10.37
CA MET A 274 -1.66 1.12 10.47
C MET A 274 -1.45 2.61 10.29
N ILE A 275 -2.03 3.21 9.25
CA ILE A 275 -1.94 4.65 8.96
C ILE A 275 -2.45 5.47 10.16
N SER A 276 -3.60 5.10 10.74
CA SER A 276 -4.14 5.77 11.92
C SER A 276 -3.20 5.70 13.13
N TYR A 277 -2.55 4.56 13.36
CA TYR A 277 -1.55 4.41 14.43
C TYR A 277 -0.33 5.32 14.18
N VAL A 278 0.17 5.39 12.95
CA VAL A 278 1.27 6.31 12.58
C VAL A 278 0.87 7.78 12.77
N LYS A 279 -0.35 8.18 12.37
CA LYS A 279 -0.87 9.54 12.62
C LYS A 279 -0.86 9.88 14.11
N ALA A 280 -1.31 8.97 14.96
CA ALA A 280 -1.32 9.16 16.41
C ALA A 280 0.10 9.32 16.98
N TYR A 281 1.06 8.51 16.50
CA TYR A 281 2.47 8.67 16.86
C TYR A 281 3.02 10.03 16.45
N LEU A 282 2.77 10.49 15.22
CA LEU A 282 3.25 11.79 14.73
C LEU A 282 2.65 12.94 15.53
N LYS A 283 1.34 12.90 15.80
CA LYS A 283 0.65 13.89 16.64
C LYS A 283 1.24 13.96 18.05
N LYS A 284 1.59 12.82 18.65
CA LYS A 284 2.24 12.77 19.97
C LYS A 284 3.68 13.29 19.94
N THR A 285 4.42 12.99 18.88
CA THR A 285 5.87 13.26 18.78
C THR A 285 6.16 14.70 18.34
N TYR A 286 5.29 15.28 17.51
CA TYR A 286 5.43 16.61 16.90
C TYR A 286 4.12 17.40 17.05
N PRO A 287 3.64 17.68 18.27
CA PRO A 287 2.30 18.23 18.48
C PRO A 287 2.07 19.58 17.79
N THR A 288 3.10 20.43 17.73
CA THR A 288 3.03 21.75 17.11
C THR A 288 3.18 21.65 15.60
N GLU A 289 4.29 21.06 15.14
CA GLU A 289 4.66 20.98 13.73
C GLU A 289 3.68 20.11 12.93
N TYR A 290 3.19 19.01 13.52
CA TYR A 290 2.23 18.15 12.85
C TYR A 290 0.87 18.84 12.74
N ARG A 291 0.44 19.61 13.75
CA ARG A 291 -0.81 20.38 13.67
C ARG A 291 -0.73 21.44 12.56
N GLU A 292 0.37 22.19 12.48
CA GLU A 292 0.60 23.15 11.40
C GLU A 292 0.62 22.46 10.04
N PHE A 293 1.29 21.32 9.93
CA PHE A 293 1.28 20.53 8.69
C PHE A 293 -0.14 20.11 8.29
N LEU A 294 -0.96 19.59 9.22
CA LEU A 294 -2.33 19.15 8.94
C LEU A 294 -3.22 20.29 8.40
N ASP A 295 -3.07 21.48 8.96
CA ASP A 295 -3.75 22.70 8.51
C ASP A 295 -3.29 23.09 7.10
N ARG A 296 -1.98 23.16 6.87
CA ARG A 296 -1.38 23.53 5.58
C ARG A 296 -1.67 22.54 4.46
N ILE A 297 -1.93 21.26 4.78
CA ILE A 297 -2.37 20.27 3.79
C ILE A 297 -3.89 20.20 3.61
N MET A 298 -4.65 21.09 4.26
CA MET A 298 -6.11 21.16 4.19
C MET A 298 -6.77 19.82 4.51
N TRP A 299 -6.31 19.15 5.57
CA TRP A 299 -6.75 17.79 5.85
C TRP A 299 -8.19 17.74 6.36
N TYR A 300 -9.07 17.10 5.60
CA TYR A 300 -10.38 16.68 6.09
C TYR A 300 -10.26 15.36 6.87
N GLN A 301 -10.60 15.39 8.16
CA GLN A 301 -10.66 14.19 8.99
C GLN A 301 -12.00 13.47 8.79
N ASP A 302 -11.99 12.35 8.05
CA ASP A 302 -13.16 11.49 7.91
C ASP A 302 -13.59 10.94 9.28
N PRO A 303 -14.83 11.21 9.74
CA PRO A 303 -15.34 10.67 11.00
C PRO A 303 -15.33 9.14 11.08
N ASN A 304 -15.31 8.46 9.93
CA ASN A 304 -15.26 7.00 9.83
C ASN A 304 -13.82 6.45 9.78
N GLU A 305 -12.80 7.31 9.83
CA GLU A 305 -11.42 6.86 9.88
C GLU A 305 -11.19 5.97 11.12
N PRO A 306 -10.50 4.81 10.98
CA PRO A 306 -10.23 3.96 12.13
C PRO A 306 -9.52 4.72 13.24
N LYS A 307 -9.92 4.49 14.49
CA LYS A 307 -9.21 5.02 15.66
C LYS A 307 -7.87 4.29 15.83
N PRO A 308 -6.82 4.97 16.33
CA PRO A 308 -5.54 4.33 16.57
C PRO A 308 -5.68 3.26 17.65
N ASN A 309 -5.35 2.01 17.31
CA ASN A 309 -5.34 0.89 18.23
C ASN A 309 -4.15 -0.02 17.90
N GLY A 310 -3.11 0.05 18.73
CA GLY A 310 -1.86 -0.71 18.56
C GLY A 310 -2.05 -2.22 18.72
N SER A 311 -2.94 -2.63 19.64
CA SER A 311 -3.16 -4.04 19.98
C SER A 311 -3.95 -4.83 18.93
N VAL A 312 -4.29 -4.20 17.80
CA VAL A 312 -4.95 -4.88 16.69
C VAL A 312 -4.03 -5.95 16.12
N TYR A 313 -4.51 -7.19 16.13
CA TYR A 313 -3.82 -8.32 15.52
C TYR A 313 -3.74 -8.18 13.99
N ILE A 314 -2.53 -8.28 13.45
CA ILE A 314 -2.21 -8.32 12.02
C ILE A 314 -1.45 -9.59 11.62
N GLY A 315 -0.66 -10.18 12.52
CA GLY A 315 0.18 -11.34 12.24
C GLY A 315 1.07 -11.14 11.02
N ILE A 316 1.89 -10.09 11.03
CA ILE A 316 2.77 -9.76 9.90
C ILE A 316 4.03 -10.61 9.94
N HIS A 317 4.47 -11.05 8.76
CA HIS A 317 5.75 -11.72 8.51
C HIS A 317 6.44 -11.02 7.33
N TYR A 318 7.72 -10.69 7.45
CA TYR A 318 8.54 -10.11 6.38
C TYR A 318 9.92 -10.77 6.30
N ASP A 319 10.49 -10.85 5.10
CA ASP A 319 11.78 -11.53 4.84
C ASP A 319 12.45 -10.99 3.56
N ILE A 320 13.75 -10.69 3.65
CA ILE A 320 14.59 -10.15 2.57
C ILE A 320 14.79 -11.16 1.43
N ASN A 321 14.89 -12.45 1.77
CA ASN A 321 15.22 -13.53 0.83
C ASN A 321 13.98 -14.10 0.14
N ASN A 322 12.79 -13.73 0.62
CA ASN A 322 11.54 -14.26 0.13
C ASN A 322 11.04 -13.45 -1.06
N VAL A 323 11.60 -13.73 -2.25
CA VAL A 323 11.13 -13.13 -3.50
C VAL A 323 9.80 -13.75 -3.98
N ASN A 324 9.29 -14.81 -3.33
CA ASN A 324 8.11 -15.52 -3.81
C ASN A 324 7.19 -16.05 -2.69
N ARG A 325 6.39 -15.17 -2.08
CA ARG A 325 5.04 -15.54 -1.63
C ARG A 325 4.01 -14.52 -2.08
N THR A 326 3.93 -14.36 -3.40
CA THR A 326 2.61 -14.08 -3.97
C THR A 326 1.77 -15.33 -3.69
N VAL A 327 0.57 -15.18 -3.15
CA VAL A 327 -0.44 -16.24 -3.24
C VAL A 327 -0.75 -16.39 -4.74
N THR A 328 0.04 -17.21 -5.42
CA THR A 328 -0.19 -17.53 -6.82
C THR A 328 -1.31 -18.56 -6.84
N THR A 329 -2.49 -18.11 -7.27
CA THR A 329 -3.50 -18.99 -7.84
C THR A 329 -2.81 -19.91 -8.85
N ILE A 330 -2.71 -21.20 -8.56
CA ILE A 330 -2.20 -22.18 -9.51
C ILE A 330 -3.21 -22.25 -10.66
N LYS A 331 -2.97 -21.45 -11.71
CA LYS A 331 -3.45 -21.74 -13.05
C LYS A 331 -2.50 -22.78 -13.63
N ASN A 332 -2.90 -24.05 -13.61
CA ASN A 332 -2.23 -25.07 -14.39
C ASN A 332 -2.47 -24.79 -15.87
N LYS A 333 -1.49 -24.16 -16.53
CA LYS A 333 -1.31 -24.30 -17.97
C LYS A 333 -0.63 -25.65 -18.19
N SER A 334 -1.39 -26.58 -18.75
CA SER A 334 -0.89 -27.81 -19.33
C SER A 334 -0.04 -27.49 -20.56
N THR A 335 1.27 -27.68 -20.47
CA THR A 335 2.11 -27.94 -21.64
C THR A 335 2.93 -29.17 -21.34
N GLY A 336 2.51 -30.29 -21.94
CA GLY A 336 3.22 -31.55 -21.83
C GLY A 336 4.57 -31.49 -22.54
N LYS A 337 5.58 -32.08 -21.91
CA LYS A 337 6.47 -33.06 -22.57
C LYS A 337 7.27 -33.83 -21.51
N LYS A 338 7.38 -35.13 -21.79
CA LYS A 338 8.01 -36.20 -21.01
C LYS A 338 9.53 -36.01 -20.88
N GLY A 339 10.12 -36.49 -19.79
CA GLY A 339 11.56 -36.71 -19.68
C GLY A 339 11.95 -37.25 -18.30
N LYS A 340 12.60 -38.42 -18.27
CA LYS A 340 12.92 -39.31 -17.14
C LYS A 340 14.02 -38.77 -16.20
N GLY A 341 13.93 -39.16 -14.92
CA GLY A 341 14.97 -39.97 -14.25
C GLY A 341 15.94 -39.34 -13.23
N HIS A 342 15.97 -39.95 -12.05
CA HIS A 342 17.07 -40.13 -11.07
C HIS A 342 17.34 -39.14 -9.90
N SER A 343 16.85 -39.58 -8.72
CA SER A 343 17.55 -39.92 -7.44
C SER A 343 18.27 -38.90 -6.52
N ASN A 344 17.98 -39.10 -5.21
CA ASN A 344 18.72 -38.80 -3.96
C ASN A 344 18.81 -37.30 -3.56
N SER A 345 18.67 -36.88 -2.29
CA SER A 345 19.12 -37.48 -1.03
C SER A 345 18.38 -36.93 0.24
N ASN A 346 18.82 -37.41 1.41
CA ASN A 346 18.16 -37.48 2.72
C ASN A 346 18.18 -36.22 3.62
N ASN A 347 17.16 -36.17 4.50
CA ASN A 347 17.13 -35.72 5.91
C ASN A 347 17.20 -34.21 6.28
N PRO A 348 16.77 -33.82 7.51
CA PRO A 348 15.64 -34.33 8.30
C PRO A 348 14.72 -33.21 8.87
N VAL A 349 13.61 -33.70 9.41
CA VAL A 349 12.58 -33.06 10.24
C VAL A 349 13.17 -32.19 11.34
N ASN A 350 12.60 -30.99 11.54
CA ASN A 350 12.64 -30.35 12.86
C ASN A 350 11.27 -29.79 13.23
N SER A 351 10.72 -30.39 14.28
CA SER A 351 9.44 -30.17 14.92
C SER A 351 9.38 -28.82 15.64
N LYS A 352 8.27 -28.07 15.49
CA LYS A 352 7.85 -27.08 16.49
C LYS A 352 6.33 -27.09 16.69
N SER A 353 5.96 -27.70 17.82
CA SER A 353 4.99 -27.24 18.83
C SER A 353 3.76 -26.45 18.38
N SER A 354 2.62 -27.10 18.63
CA SER A 354 1.25 -26.61 18.71
C SER A 354 1.06 -25.36 19.57
N ALA A 355 0.37 -24.35 19.04
CA ALA A 355 -0.27 -23.29 19.82
C ALA A 355 -1.75 -23.20 19.40
N ALA A 356 -2.64 -23.23 20.39
CA ALA A 356 -4.08 -23.42 20.26
C ALA A 356 -4.77 -22.30 19.47
N VAL A 357 -5.62 -22.69 18.52
CA VAL A 357 -6.44 -21.79 17.69
C VAL A 357 -7.68 -21.35 18.47
N GLN A 358 -7.72 -20.08 18.89
CA GLN A 358 -8.95 -19.46 19.39
C GLN A 358 -9.80 -18.96 18.20
N THR A 359 -11.00 -19.48 18.06
CA THR A 359 -11.98 -19.12 17.03
C THR A 359 -12.80 -17.91 17.49
N ASN A 360 -12.34 -16.68 17.21
CA ASN A 360 -13.17 -15.49 17.37
C ASN A 360 -14.03 -15.31 16.09
N GLY A 361 -15.35 -15.27 16.26
CA GLY A 361 -16.41 -15.42 15.24
C GLY A 361 -16.53 -14.32 14.16
N THR A 362 -15.43 -13.89 13.54
CA THR A 362 -15.41 -12.87 12.49
C THR A 362 -15.42 -13.44 11.06
N CYS A 363 -15.16 -14.74 10.87
CA CYS A 363 -15.24 -15.42 9.56
C CYS A 363 -16.57 -16.17 9.43
N LYS A 364 -17.18 -16.19 8.23
CA LYS A 364 -18.44 -16.94 7.99
C LYS A 364 -18.23 -18.43 8.26
N ILE A 365 -19.25 -19.13 8.76
CA ILE A 365 -19.11 -20.53 9.17
C ILE A 365 -18.59 -21.47 8.05
N GLY A 366 -19.06 -21.30 6.81
CA GLY A 366 -18.55 -22.10 5.69
C GLY A 366 -17.08 -21.82 5.38
N GLU A 367 -16.60 -20.61 5.67
CA GLU A 367 -15.18 -20.27 5.57
C GLU A 367 -14.38 -20.92 6.69
N LEU A 368 -14.91 -20.96 7.91
CA LEU A 368 -14.32 -21.69 9.04
C LEU A 368 -14.19 -23.18 8.73
N ALA A 369 -15.24 -23.80 8.16
CA ALA A 369 -15.21 -25.20 7.75
C ALA A 369 -14.19 -25.46 6.62
N ARG A 370 -14.19 -24.61 5.60
CA ARG A 370 -13.31 -24.76 4.43
C ARG A 370 -11.83 -24.56 4.77
N THR A 371 -11.52 -23.81 5.83
CA THR A 371 -10.15 -23.47 6.22
C THR A 371 -9.69 -24.26 7.44
N VAL A 372 -10.28 -24.02 8.61
CA VAL A 372 -9.84 -24.56 9.90
C VAL A 372 -10.17 -26.04 10.02
N LEU A 373 -11.44 -26.43 9.81
CA LEU A 373 -11.82 -27.84 9.87
C LEU A 373 -11.06 -28.69 8.84
N ARG A 374 -10.95 -28.20 7.60
CA ARG A 374 -10.12 -28.86 6.58
C ARG A 374 -8.69 -29.10 7.07
N ALA A 375 -8.03 -28.07 7.60
CA ALA A 375 -6.64 -28.19 8.02
C ALA A 375 -6.47 -29.21 9.16
N ILE A 376 -7.40 -29.24 10.12
CA ILE A 376 -7.41 -30.23 11.21
C ILE A 376 -7.55 -31.64 10.64
N LEU A 377 -8.47 -31.85 9.70
CA LEU A 377 -8.68 -33.15 9.05
C LEU A 377 -7.47 -33.60 8.23
N GLU A 378 -6.89 -32.72 7.40
CA GLU A 378 -5.70 -33.02 6.57
C GLU A 378 -4.45 -33.27 7.44
N SER A 379 -4.36 -32.67 8.62
CA SER A 379 -3.28 -32.92 9.59
C SER A 379 -3.39 -34.27 10.33
N GLY A 380 -4.48 -35.02 10.11
CA GLY A 380 -4.67 -36.35 10.70
C GLY A 380 -5.08 -36.34 12.17
N LYS A 381 -5.59 -35.20 12.68
CA LYS A 381 -6.04 -35.04 14.07
C LYS A 381 -7.35 -35.77 14.39
N ALA A 382 -8.19 -36.03 13.37
CA ALA A 382 -9.37 -36.88 13.49
C ALA A 382 -9.00 -38.33 13.18
N SER A 383 -9.35 -39.27 14.07
CA SER A 383 -8.94 -40.67 13.96
C SER A 383 -9.55 -41.37 12.73
N LYS A 384 -8.94 -42.45 12.22
CA LYS A 384 -9.51 -43.23 11.10
C LYS A 384 -10.95 -43.73 11.36
N ALA A 385 -11.27 -44.05 12.62
CA ALA A 385 -12.63 -44.45 13.01
C ALA A 385 -13.59 -43.26 12.90
N GLU A 386 -13.19 -42.10 13.40
CA GLU A 386 -13.98 -40.87 13.31
C GLU A 386 -14.16 -40.40 11.86
N ILE A 387 -13.14 -40.52 11.01
CA ILE A 387 -13.25 -40.26 9.56
C ILE A 387 -14.27 -41.20 8.91
N LYS A 388 -14.38 -42.46 9.36
CA LYS A 388 -15.40 -43.40 8.87
C LYS A 388 -16.79 -42.93 9.29
N ASP A 389 -16.93 -42.41 10.51
CA ASP A 389 -18.20 -41.90 11.02
C ASP A 389 -18.61 -40.60 10.29
N MET A 390 -17.66 -39.73 9.92
CA MET A 390 -17.89 -38.52 9.13
C MET A 390 -18.42 -38.77 7.71
N LEU A 391 -18.34 -40.00 7.21
CA LEU A 391 -18.97 -40.42 5.95
C LEU A 391 -20.47 -40.73 6.11
N THR A 392 -20.98 -40.76 7.34
CA THR A 392 -22.38 -41.08 7.65
C THR A 392 -23.20 -39.81 7.89
N PHE A 393 -24.47 -39.86 7.49
CA PHE A 393 -25.42 -38.79 7.77
C PHE A 393 -25.62 -38.59 9.27
N ASN A 394 -25.82 -39.67 10.03
CA ASN A 394 -26.14 -39.61 11.46
C ASN A 394 -25.07 -38.88 12.28
N TYR A 395 -23.79 -39.25 12.09
CA TYR A 395 -22.70 -38.58 12.78
C TYR A 395 -22.62 -37.09 12.39
N SER A 396 -22.76 -36.78 11.10
CA SER A 396 -22.67 -35.42 10.60
C SER A 396 -23.81 -34.53 11.12
N LYS A 397 -25.01 -35.10 11.24
CA LYS A 397 -26.19 -34.43 11.78
C LYS A 397 -26.06 -34.15 13.28
N VAL A 398 -25.62 -35.14 14.06
CA VAL A 398 -25.48 -35.02 15.52
C VAL A 398 -24.29 -34.13 15.90
N THR A 399 -23.16 -34.29 15.21
CA THR A 399 -21.89 -33.63 15.57
C THR A 399 -21.76 -32.22 14.98
N PHE A 400 -22.29 -31.97 13.76
CA PHE A 400 -22.11 -30.70 13.05
C PHE A 400 -23.42 -30.02 12.63
N GLY A 401 -24.59 -30.60 12.91
CA GLY A 401 -25.89 -30.04 12.51
C GLY A 401 -26.24 -30.26 11.03
N LEU A 402 -25.32 -30.80 10.23
CA LEU A 402 -25.41 -30.93 8.78
C LEU A 402 -26.49 -31.91 8.34
N GLN A 403 -27.13 -31.61 7.20
CA GLN A 403 -28.14 -32.47 6.57
C GLN A 403 -27.54 -33.48 5.58
N TYR A 404 -26.22 -33.55 5.50
CA TYR A 404 -25.46 -34.41 4.61
C TYR A 404 -24.22 -34.91 5.34
N PRO A 405 -23.65 -36.07 4.93
CA PRO A 405 -22.33 -36.48 5.38
C PRO A 405 -21.31 -35.34 5.29
N LEU A 406 -20.52 -35.16 6.33
CA LEU A 406 -19.47 -34.14 6.35
C LEU A 406 -18.43 -34.43 5.27
N LEU A 407 -18.12 -35.71 5.06
CA LEU A 407 -17.19 -36.19 4.05
C LEU A 407 -17.87 -37.16 3.08
N VAL A 408 -17.42 -37.15 1.84
CA VAL A 408 -17.68 -38.21 0.84
C VAL A 408 -16.38 -38.59 0.16
N LYS A 409 -16.23 -39.86 -0.22
CA LYS A 409 -15.01 -40.34 -0.89
C LYS A 409 -14.96 -39.85 -2.33
N SER A 410 -13.77 -39.46 -2.78
CA SER A 410 -13.53 -39.24 -4.20
C SER A 410 -13.80 -40.52 -4.99
N GLY A 411 -14.56 -40.40 -6.09
CA GLY A 411 -15.00 -41.53 -6.92
C GLY A 411 -16.28 -42.24 -6.45
N SER A 412 -16.89 -41.82 -5.34
CA SER A 412 -18.24 -42.29 -4.96
C SER A 412 -19.36 -41.47 -5.62
N THR A 413 -20.57 -42.01 -5.69
CA THR A 413 -21.75 -41.28 -6.18
C THR A 413 -22.29 -40.37 -5.08
N PHE A 414 -22.34 -39.05 -5.32
CA PHE A 414 -22.90 -38.06 -4.39
C PHE A 414 -23.40 -36.81 -5.14
N ASP A 415 -24.25 -35.99 -4.48
CA ASP A 415 -24.68 -34.69 -5.03
C ASP A 415 -23.56 -33.65 -4.90
N ALA A 416 -22.81 -33.44 -5.98
CA ALA A 416 -21.67 -32.53 -6.01
C ALA A 416 -21.99 -31.08 -5.60
N LYS A 417 -23.26 -30.63 -5.70
CA LYS A 417 -23.65 -29.26 -5.30
C LYS A 417 -23.57 -29.04 -3.78
N ARG A 418 -23.58 -30.12 -3.00
CA ARG A 418 -23.57 -30.08 -1.52
C ARG A 418 -22.18 -30.11 -0.91
N TYR A 419 -21.13 -30.18 -1.73
CA TYR A 419 -19.75 -30.30 -1.27
C TYR A 419 -18.84 -29.25 -1.94
N TYR A 420 -17.76 -28.87 -1.26
CA TYR A 420 -16.75 -27.98 -1.84
C TYR A 420 -16.04 -28.67 -2.99
N VAL A 421 -15.82 -27.93 -4.08
CA VAL A 421 -15.22 -28.44 -5.33
C VAL A 421 -13.80 -28.97 -5.16
N LYS A 422 -13.03 -28.45 -4.18
CA LYS A 422 -11.66 -28.89 -3.92
C LYS A 422 -11.68 -30.11 -2.98
N PRO A 423 -11.11 -31.28 -3.34
CA PRO A 423 -10.99 -32.39 -2.41
C PRO A 423 -9.98 -32.08 -1.29
N LEU A 424 -10.07 -32.78 -0.17
CA LEU A 424 -9.07 -32.83 0.90
C LEU A 424 -8.49 -34.23 1.01
N THR A 425 -7.19 -34.31 1.28
CA THR A 425 -6.47 -35.57 1.41
C THR A 425 -6.31 -35.92 2.88
N ILE A 426 -6.95 -37.00 3.32
CA ILE A 426 -6.90 -37.49 4.70
C ILE A 426 -6.39 -38.94 4.65
N TYR A 427 -5.28 -39.22 5.34
CA TYR A 427 -4.64 -40.55 5.34
C TYR A 427 -4.42 -41.11 3.92
N ASN A 428 -3.87 -40.29 3.02
CA ASN A 428 -3.60 -40.60 1.61
C ASN A 428 -4.84 -41.02 0.79
N LYS A 429 -6.03 -40.60 1.21
CA LYS A 429 -7.28 -40.79 0.47
C LYS A 429 -7.97 -39.44 0.29
N ASP A 430 -8.54 -39.23 -0.89
CA ASP A 430 -9.23 -37.99 -1.21
C ASP A 430 -10.71 -38.06 -0.83
N TYR A 431 -11.17 -37.00 -0.18
CA TYR A 431 -12.55 -36.79 0.21
C TYR A 431 -13.04 -35.41 -0.27
N TYR A 432 -14.35 -35.21 -0.32
CA TYR A 432 -14.96 -33.89 -0.49
C TYR A 432 -15.66 -33.47 0.80
N LEU A 433 -15.50 -32.20 1.18
CA LEU A 433 -16.08 -31.63 2.41
C LEU A 433 -17.43 -30.98 2.12
N CYS A 434 -18.42 -31.22 2.97
CA CYS A 434 -19.75 -30.61 2.83
C CYS A 434 -19.67 -29.07 2.84
N SER A 435 -20.45 -28.41 1.97
CA SER A 435 -20.51 -26.96 1.82
C SER A 435 -21.78 -26.33 2.42
N GLN A 436 -22.71 -27.15 2.92
CA GLN A 436 -24.04 -26.73 3.39
C GLN A 436 -24.02 -26.29 4.85
N TRP A 437 -23.28 -25.22 5.13
CA TRP A 437 -23.18 -24.62 6.45
C TRP A 437 -24.12 -23.43 6.59
N PHE A 438 -24.87 -23.36 7.70
CA PHE A 438 -25.85 -22.32 7.96
C PHE A 438 -25.53 -21.55 9.25
N GLU A 439 -25.79 -20.24 9.20
CA GLU A 439 -25.56 -19.29 10.28
C GLU A 439 -26.74 -18.33 10.37
N THR A 440 -27.93 -18.90 10.57
CA THR A 440 -29.20 -18.18 10.69
C THR A 440 -29.82 -18.43 12.06
N LYS A 441 -30.77 -17.59 12.48
CA LYS A 441 -31.46 -17.79 13.78
C LYS A 441 -32.19 -19.13 13.87
N ALA A 442 -32.68 -19.66 12.75
CA ALA A 442 -33.41 -20.93 12.69
C ALA A 442 -32.49 -22.16 12.53
N ASN A 443 -31.29 -21.98 11.95
CA ASN A 443 -30.29 -23.04 11.80
C ASN A 443 -28.88 -22.43 11.87
N ASN A 444 -28.15 -22.76 12.94
CA ASN A 444 -26.81 -22.24 13.22
C ASN A 444 -25.85 -23.37 13.59
N ASP A 445 -25.03 -23.80 12.63
CA ASP A 445 -24.11 -24.92 12.81
C ASP A 445 -22.81 -24.49 13.54
N ARG A 446 -22.60 -23.18 13.76
CA ARG A 446 -21.31 -22.64 14.24
C ARG A 446 -20.91 -23.20 15.62
N PRO A 447 -21.79 -23.20 16.64
CA PRO A 447 -21.40 -23.69 17.96
C PRO A 447 -20.95 -25.15 17.94
N LEU A 448 -21.55 -25.97 17.06
CA LEU A 448 -21.22 -27.38 16.91
C LEU A 448 -19.84 -27.55 16.24
N LEU A 449 -19.59 -26.79 15.18
CA LEU A 449 -18.28 -26.77 14.51
C LEU A 449 -17.16 -26.29 15.43
N GLU A 450 -17.37 -25.19 16.17
CA GLU A 450 -16.39 -24.65 17.10
C GLU A 450 -16.11 -25.59 18.27
N LYS A 451 -17.15 -26.26 18.80
CA LYS A 451 -17.00 -27.33 19.80
C LYS A 451 -16.16 -28.48 19.26
N TRP A 452 -16.41 -28.94 18.04
CA TRP A 452 -15.64 -30.03 17.45
C TRP A 452 -14.17 -29.63 17.21
N ILE A 453 -13.93 -28.41 16.70
CA ILE A 453 -12.57 -27.86 16.48
C ILE A 453 -11.80 -27.79 17.81
N LYS A 454 -12.43 -27.33 18.89
CA LYS A 454 -11.81 -27.23 20.22
C LYS A 454 -11.37 -28.59 20.76
N ASN A 455 -12.07 -29.66 20.40
CA ASN A 455 -11.75 -31.02 20.82
C ASN A 455 -10.63 -31.68 19.98
N HIS A 456 -10.17 -31.02 18.90
CA HIS A 456 -9.15 -31.53 17.97
C HIS A 456 -8.06 -30.47 17.69
N PRO A 457 -7.30 -30.07 18.74
CA PRO A 457 -6.37 -28.93 18.71
C PRO A 457 -5.17 -29.12 17.80
#